data_AF-A0A497EHM9-F1
#
_entry.id   AF-A0A497EHM9-F1
#
_cell.length_a   1.000
_cell.length_b   1.000
_cell.length_c   1.000
_cell.angle_alpha   90.00
_cell.angle_beta   90.00
_cell.angle_gamma   90.00
#
_symmetry.space_group_name_H-M   'P 1'
#
loop_
_entity.id
_entity.type
_entity.pdbx_description
1 polymer ?
#
loop_
_entity_poly.entity_id
_entity_poly.type
_entity_poly.pdbx_seq_one_letter_code
_entity_poly.pdbx_strand_id
1 'polypeptide(L)'
;MKYPREVITIGSSGKPEARVLIEQGKYIRYTYLDPKTGKPIAKGKESIWLKSKEGRIEHLFFIPLKKGKGKALVIRKEESPKERKIWDNKKKKAIDLF
;
A
#
# COMPACT_ATOMS: atom_id res chain seq x y z
N MET A 1 -6.89 -13.79 10.57
CA MET A 1 -5.46 -13.44 10.79
C MET A 1 -5.43 -12.06 11.44
N LYS A 2 -4.69 -11.85 12.54
CA LYS A 2 -4.65 -10.55 13.23
C LYS A 2 -3.41 -9.79 12.77
N TYR A 3 -3.60 -8.66 12.09
CA TYR A 3 -2.51 -7.79 11.67
C TYR A 3 -1.95 -6.99 12.86
N PRO A 4 -0.62 -6.80 12.96
CA PRO A 4 -0.02 -5.97 14.00
C PRO A 4 -0.37 -4.48 13.80
N ARG A 5 -0.42 -3.70 14.88
CA ARG A 5 -0.85 -2.29 14.83
C ARG A 5 0.00 -1.43 13.89
N GLU A 6 1.29 -1.72 13.78
CA GLU A 6 2.26 -0.97 12.97
C GLU A 6 1.99 -1.01 11.45
N VAL A 7 1.23 -2.01 10.97
CA VAL A 7 0.81 -2.09 9.56
C VAL A 7 -0.60 -1.53 9.33
N ILE A 8 -1.29 -1.12 10.40
CA ILE A 8 -2.64 -0.56 10.33
C ILE A 8 -2.56 0.95 10.12
N THR A 9 -3.44 1.46 9.27
CA THR A 9 -3.64 2.88 9.02
C THR A 9 -5.11 3.22 9.01
N ILE A 10 -5.46 4.51 9.09
CA ILE A 10 -6.83 4.98 8.96
C ILE A 10 -7.00 5.50 7.53
N GLY A 11 -7.89 4.87 6.78
CA GLY A 11 -8.23 5.30 5.42
C GLY A 11 -8.97 6.63 5.42
N SER A 12 -9.15 7.23 4.24
CA SER A 12 -9.92 8.47 4.07
C SER A 12 -11.39 8.35 4.50
N SER A 13 -11.91 7.12 4.60
CA SER A 13 -13.26 6.82 5.11
C SER A 13 -13.34 6.72 6.64
N GLY A 14 -12.23 6.93 7.36
CA GLY A 14 -12.14 6.76 8.81
C GLY A 14 -12.04 5.30 9.27
N LYS A 15 -12.07 4.33 8.35
CA LYS A 15 -11.99 2.90 8.67
C LYS A 15 -10.54 2.41 8.76
N PRO A 16 -10.24 1.42 9.63
CA PRO A 16 -8.91 0.84 9.73
C PRO A 16 -8.59 -0.03 8.50
N GLU A 17 -7.37 0.10 8.00
CA GLU A 17 -6.88 -0.55 6.78
C GLU A 17 -5.51 -1.18 7.07
N ALA A 18 -5.29 -2.44 6.70
CA ALA A 18 -3.98 -3.09 6.79
C ALA A 18 -3.19 -2.93 5.47
N ARG A 19 -1.95 -2.44 5.54
CA ARG A 19 -1.03 -2.41 4.40
C ARG A 19 -0.43 -3.80 4.20
N VAL A 20 -0.65 -4.41 3.04
CA VAL A 20 -0.20 -5.78 2.77
C VAL A 20 0.63 -5.81 1.50
N LEU A 21 1.85 -6.34 1.61
CA LEU A 21 2.83 -6.40 0.55
C LEU A 21 2.31 -7.22 -0.63
N ILE A 22 2.43 -6.67 -1.83
CA ILE A 22 2.27 -7.40 -3.08
C ILE A 22 3.65 -7.84 -3.57
N GLU A 23 4.56 -6.87 -3.73
CA GLU A 23 5.92 -7.10 -4.23
C GLU A 23 6.90 -6.02 -3.75
N GLN A 24 8.17 -6.38 -3.72
CA GLN A 24 9.29 -5.53 -3.31
C GLN A 24 10.48 -5.79 -4.24
N GLY A 25 11.12 -4.71 -4.69
CA GLY A 25 12.31 -4.72 -5.54
C GLY A 25 12.85 -3.30 -5.71
N LYS A 26 13.03 -2.85 -6.97
CA LYS A 26 13.37 -1.43 -7.28
C LYS A 26 12.29 -0.44 -6.83
N TYR A 27 11.09 -0.95 -6.56
CA TYR A 27 9.97 -0.24 -5.99
C TYR A 27 9.28 -1.16 -4.97
N ILE A 28 8.42 -0.59 -4.14
CA ILE A 28 7.55 -1.36 -3.25
C ILE A 28 6.10 -1.13 -3.64
N ARG A 29 5.34 -2.22 -3.73
CA ARG A 29 3.91 -2.18 -4.04
C ARG A 29 3.15 -2.96 -2.99
N TYR A 30 2.11 -2.34 -2.46
CA TYR A 30 1.23 -2.95 -1.47
C TYR A 30 -0.22 -2.56 -1.72
N THR A 31 -1.13 -3.36 -1.18
CA THR A 31 -2.58 -3.10 -1.18
C THR A 31 -3.10 -2.88 0.23
N TYR A 32 -4.38 -2.54 0.30
CA TYR A 32 -5.11 -2.28 1.53
C TYR A 32 -6.15 -3.38 1.71
N LEU A 33 -6.09 -4.07 2.85
CA LEU A 33 -7.07 -5.08 3.23
C LEU A 33 -7.85 -4.63 4.47
N ASP A 34 -9.09 -5.07 4.59
CA ASP A 34 -9.84 -4.98 5.84
C ASP A 34 -9.14 -5.87 6.89
N PRO A 35 -8.72 -5.32 8.05
CA PRO A 35 -7.91 -6.07 9.01
C PRO A 35 -8.68 -7.17 9.74
N LYS A 36 -10.02 -7.16 9.70
CA LYS A 36 -10.87 -8.19 10.31
C LYS A 36 -11.14 -9.34 9.33
N THR A 37 -11.44 -9.01 8.08
CA THR A 37 -11.89 -9.98 7.08
C THR A 37 -10.79 -10.43 6.11
N GLY A 38 -9.70 -9.66 5.99
CA GLY A 38 -8.63 -9.89 5.01
C GLY A 38 -9.05 -9.61 3.56
N LYS A 39 -10.26 -9.08 3.32
CA LYS A 39 -10.73 -8.77 1.96
C LYS A 39 -10.14 -7.46 1.46
N PRO A 40 -9.88 -7.33 0.15
CA PRO A 40 -9.46 -6.07 -0.45
C PRO A 40 -10.47 -4.96 -0.18
N ILE A 41 -9.95 -3.78 0.18
CA ILE A 41 -10.77 -2.56 0.34
C ILE A 41 -10.38 -1.53 -0.72
N ALA A 42 -11.06 -0.38 -0.70
CA ALA A 42 -10.81 0.72 -1.64
C ALA A 42 -10.82 0.28 -3.12
N LYS A 43 -11.66 -0.70 -3.47
CA LYS A 43 -11.80 -1.27 -4.83
C LYS A 43 -10.47 -1.80 -5.41
N GLY A 44 -9.60 -2.35 -4.57
CA GLY A 44 -8.30 -2.86 -5.01
C GLY A 44 -7.30 -1.75 -5.33
N LYS A 45 -7.44 -0.58 -4.69
CA LYS A 45 -6.41 0.47 -4.72
C LYS A 45 -5.07 -0.10 -4.28
N GLU A 46 -4.02 0.30 -4.97
CA GLU A 46 -2.64 -0.06 -4.66
C GLU A 46 -1.81 1.19 -4.45
N SER A 47 -0.77 1.06 -3.64
CA SER A 47 0.26 2.07 -3.44
C SER A 47 1.57 1.55 -4.01
N ILE A 48 2.22 2.37 -4.83
CA ILE A 48 3.55 2.12 -5.37
C ILE A 48 4.49 3.21 -4.86
N TRP A 49 5.59 2.78 -4.26
CA TRP A 49 6.64 3.64 -3.73
C TRP A 49 7.90 3.46 -4.55
N LEU A 50 8.36 4.56 -5.13
CA LEU A 50 9.56 4.65 -5.93
C LEU A 50 10.62 5.40 -5.10
N LYS A 51 11.85 4.88 -5.07
CA LYS A 51 12.99 5.57 -4.48
C LYS A 51 14.08 5.66 -5.54
N SER A 52 14.43 6.88 -5.93
CA SER A 52 15.52 7.13 -6.87
C SER A 52 16.88 6.87 -6.22
N LYS A 53 17.93 6.76 -7.03
CA LYS A 53 19.31 6.60 -6.52
C LYS A 53 19.78 7.83 -5.74
N GLU A 54 19.27 9.00 -6.12
CA GLU A 54 19.51 10.30 -5.50
C GLU A 54 18.65 10.50 -4.23
N GLY A 55 17.87 9.48 -3.82
CA GLY A 55 17.07 9.49 -2.60
C GLY A 55 15.70 10.15 -2.74
N ARG A 56 15.29 10.61 -3.94
CA ARG A 56 13.94 11.14 -4.16
C ARG A 56 12.93 10.01 -3.98
N ILE A 57 11.87 10.29 -3.23
CA ILE A 57 10.78 9.34 -3.00
C ILE A 57 9.52 9.85 -3.65
N GLU A 58 8.83 8.95 -4.35
CA GLU A 58 7.53 9.22 -4.96
C GLU A 58 6.52 8.18 -4.54
N HIS A 59 5.32 8.65 -4.24
CA HIS A 59 4.19 7.81 -3.92
C HIS A 59 3.12 7.93 -5.00
N LEU A 60 2.78 6.81 -5.62
CA LEU A 60 1.73 6.70 -6.61
C LEU A 60 0.59 5.85 -6.05
N PHE A 61 -0.63 6.39 -6.08
CA PHE A 61 -1.82 5.58 -5.90
C PHE A 61 -2.35 5.12 -7.24
N PHE A 62 -2.55 3.80 -7.38
CA PHE A 62 -3.21 3.20 -8.52
C PHE A 62 -4.63 2.81 -8.11
N ILE A 63 -5.63 3.43 -8.76
CA ILE A 63 -7.04 3.17 -8.50
C ILE A 63 -7.63 2.52 -9.76
N PRO A 64 -7.89 1.20 -9.77
CA PRO A 64 -8.48 0.52 -10.91
C PRO A 64 -9.83 1.14 -11.31
N LEU A 65 -10.04 1.34 -12.61
CA LEU A 65 -11.32 1.83 -13.12
C LEU A 65 -12.30 0.66 -13.29
N LYS A 66 -13.59 0.92 -13.00
CA LYS A 66 -14.65 -0.10 -13.17
C LYS A 66 -14.85 -0.52 -14.63
N LYS A 67 -14.61 0.40 -15.58
CA LYS A 67 -14.73 0.17 -17.03
C LYS A 67 -13.39 0.41 -17.69
N GLY A 68 -13.06 -0.42 -18.69
CA GLY A 68 -11.77 -0.41 -19.38
C GLY A 68 -10.76 -1.28 -18.66
N LYS A 69 -10.70 -2.56 -19.06
CA LYS A 69 -9.73 -3.53 -18.54
C LYS A 69 -8.31 -2.97 -18.64
N GLY A 70 -7.56 -3.03 -17.54
CA GLY A 70 -6.19 -2.52 -17.47
C GLY A 70 -6.05 -1.00 -17.32
N LYS A 71 -7.15 -0.24 -17.22
CA LYS A 71 -7.08 1.21 -16.97
C LYS A 71 -7.14 1.52 -15.47
N ALA A 72 -6.32 2.46 -15.04
CA ALA A 72 -6.31 2.97 -13.66
C ALA A 72 -6.19 4.49 -13.67
N LEU A 73 -6.81 5.15 -12.68
CA LEU A 73 -6.46 6.51 -12.31
C LEU A 73 -5.18 6.45 -11.47
N VAL A 74 -4.17 7.22 -11.86
CA VAL A 74 -2.91 7.34 -11.13
C VAL A 74 -2.87 8.70 -10.45
N ILE A 75 -2.72 8.72 -9.14
CA ILE A 75 -2.56 9.94 -8.36
C ILE A 75 -1.13 9.95 -7.82
N ARG A 76 -0.34 10.93 -8.26
CA ARG A 76 0.99 11.18 -7.72
C ARG A 76 0.88 12.06 -6.48
N LYS A 77 1.59 11.66 -5.43
CA LYS A 77 1.80 12.48 -4.25
C LYS A 77 3.29 12.64 -4.00
N GLU A 78 3.68 13.88 -3.77
CA GLU A 78 4.96 14.18 -3.13
C GLU A 78 4.73 14.01 -1.62
N GLU A 79 5.17 12.87 -1.10
CA GLU A 79 5.15 12.57 0.33
C GLU A 79 6.58 12.33 0.79
N SER A 80 6.95 12.91 1.93
CA SER A 80 8.08 12.40 2.69
C SER A 80 7.71 10.98 3.18
N PRO A 81 8.61 9.99 3.10
CA PRO A 81 8.37 8.69 3.70
C PRO A 81 8.20 8.89 5.21
N LYS A 82 6.96 8.90 5.69
CA LYS A 82 6.71 8.67 7.11
C LYS A 82 7.13 7.23 7.40
N GLU A 83 7.69 6.98 8.58
CA GLU A 83 7.90 5.61 9.05
C GLU A 83 6.58 4.85 8.94
N ARG A 84 6.57 3.86 8.05
CA ARG A 84 5.40 3.07 7.71
C ARG A 84 5.88 1.64 7.54
N LYS A 85 5.18 0.72 8.19
CA LYS A 85 5.39 -0.70 7.97
C LYS A 85 4.31 -1.31 7.10
N ILE A 86 4.70 -2.38 6.42
CA ILE A 86 3.87 -3.18 5.52
C ILE A 86 3.93 -4.62 6.00
N TRP A 87 2.81 -5.32 5.94
CA TRP A 87 2.76 -6.73 6.27
C TRP A 87 3.24 -7.60 5.10
N ASP A 88 4.31 -8.38 5.31
CA ASP A 88 4.76 -9.41 4.38
C ASP A 88 4.05 -10.74 4.73
N ASN A 89 3.09 -11.12 3.89
CA ASN A 89 2.31 -12.33 4.07
C ASN A 89 3.13 -13.63 3.94
N LYS A 90 4.25 -13.60 3.21
CA LYS A 90 5.14 -14.75 3.02
C LYS A 90 6.04 -14.93 4.24
N LYS A 91 6.63 -13.83 4.73
CA LYS A 91 7.53 -13.84 5.89
C LYS A 91 6.80 -13.76 7.24
N LYS A 92 5.48 -13.54 7.22
CA LYS A 92 4.64 -13.36 8.42
C LYS A 92 5.18 -12.30 9.38
N LYS A 93 5.67 -11.19 8.84
CA LYS A 93 6.22 -10.08 9.63
C LYS A 93 5.91 -8.72 9.02
N ALA A 94 5.95 -7.69 9.85
CA ALA A 94 5.99 -6.32 9.38
C ALA A 94 7.39 -6.00 8.86
N ILE A 95 7.46 -5.28 7.74
CA ILE A 95 8.70 -4.79 7.14
C ILE A 95 8.60 -3.29 6.93
N ASP A 96 9.75 -2.63 6.93
CA ASP A 96 9.83 -1.20 6.63
C ASP A 96 9.59 -0.94 5.14
N LEU A 97 9.10 0.27 4.86
CA LEU A 97 8.83 0.72 3.50
C LEU A 97 10.11 0.97 2.68
N PHE A 98 11.27 1.19 3.32
CA PHE A 98 12.58 1.34 2.67
C PHE A 98 13.69 0.87 3.58
#